data_AF-T1B9L3-F1
#
_entry.id   AF-T1B9L3-F1
#
_cell.length_a   1.000
_cell.length_b   1.000
_cell.length_c   1.000
_cell.angle_alpha   90.00
_cell.angle_beta   90.00
_cell.angle_gamma   90.00
#
_symmetry.space_group_name_H-M   'P 1'
#
loop_
_entity.id
_entity.type
_entity.pdbx_description
1 polymer ?
#
loop_
_entity_poly.entity_id
_entity_poly.type
_entity_poly.pdbx_seq_one_letter_code
_entity_poly.pdbx_strand_id
1 'polypeptide(L)' 'MRDSDLKTGRAWAITESLRHFWEYVQRGWALRHWNTWHFWATHSRLAPIIEAARTLT' A
#
# COMPACT_ATOMS: atom_id res chain seq x y z
N MET A 1 -12.25 21.47 5.88
CA MET A 1 -10.97 20.75 6.05
C MET A 1 -11.24 19.37 6.64
N ARG A 2 -11.64 18.38 5.82
CA ARG A 2 -11.91 17.00 6.27
C ARG A 2 -11.43 15.97 5.24
N ASP A 3 -11.51 16.31 3.96
CA ASP A 3 -11.12 15.43 2.86
C ASP A 3 -9.60 15.23 2.73
N SER A 4 -8.81 16.25 3.08
CA SER A 4 -7.33 16.20 3.00
C SER A 4 -6.73 15.28 4.07
N ASP A 5 -7.21 15.34 5.31
CA ASP A 5 -6.75 14.45 6.39
C ASP A 5 -7.05 12.97 6.10
N LEU A 6 -8.18 12.69 5.44
CA LEU A 6 -8.54 11.33 5.03
C LEU A 6 -7.62 10.78 3.94
N LYS A 7 -7.11 11.64 3.03
CA LYS A 7 -6.12 11.25 2.02
C LYS A 7 -4.77 10.95 2.65
N THR A 8 -4.32 11.79 3.59
CA THR A 8 -3.08 11.58 4.34
C THR A 8 -3.15 10.30 5.19
N GLY A 9 -4.25 10.09 5.91
CA GLY A 9 -4.45 8.88 6.71
C GLY A 9 -4.48 7.59 5.86
N ARG A 10 -5.12 7.63 4.68
CA ARG A 10 -5.10 6.50 3.73
C ARG A 10 -3.72 6.22 3.17
N ALA A 11 -2.99 7.27 2.78
CA ALA A 11 -1.61 7.13 2.30
C ALA A 11 -0.73 6.49 3.39
N TRP A 12 -0.89 6.96 4.64
CA TRP A 12 -0.13 6.46 5.78
C TRP A 12 -0.42 4.97 6.06
N ALA A 13 -1.68 4.56 6.03
CA ALA A 13 -2.06 3.15 6.20
C ALA A 13 -1.48 2.23 5.11
N ILE A 14 -1.42 2.70 3.86
CA ILE A 14 -0.82 1.95 2.74
C ILE A 14 0.70 1.83 2.92
N THR A 15 1.37 2.89 3.34
CA THR A 15 2.82 2.82 3.60
C THR A 15 3.15 1.98 4.83
N GLU A 16 2.31 2.02 5.87
CA GLU A 16 2.52 1.27 7.11
C GLU A 16 2.33 -0.23 6.90
N SER A 17 1.31 -0.64 6.14
CA SER A 17 1.13 -2.04 5.76
C SER A 17 2.34 -2.60 4.99
N LEU A 18 2.99 -1.78 4.16
CA LEU A 18 4.22 -2.18 3.45
C LEU A 18 5.45 -2.23 4.36
N ARG A 19 5.50 -1.44 5.44
CA ARG A 19 6.56 -1.52 6.44
C ARG A 19 6.54 -2.88 7.15
N HIS A 20 5.36 -3.30 7.61
CA HIS A 20 5.18 -4.62 8.22
C HIS A 20 5.40 -5.77 7.24
N PHE A 21 5.16 -5.52 5.94
CA PHE A 21 5.43 -6.52 4.91
C PHE A 21 6.90 -6.93 4.85
N TRP A 22 7.84 -6.00 5.04
CA TRP A 22 9.28 -6.28 4.99
C TRP A 22 9.78 -7.16 6.16
N GLU A 23 9.01 -7.27 7.24
CA GLU A 23 9.32 -8.11 8.39
C GLU A 23 8.88 -9.59 8.19
N TYR A 24 8.11 -9.90 7.14
CA TYR A 24 7.68 -11.28 6.90
C TYR A 24 8.81 -12.15 6.34
N VAL A 25 9.19 -13.17 7.11
CA VAL A 25 10.19 -14.18 6.71
C VAL A 25 9.58 -15.27 5.79
N GLN A 26 8.27 -15.51 5.87
CA GLN A 26 7.57 -16.53 5.08
C GLN A 26 7.04 -16.01 3.74
N ARG A 27 7.59 -16.53 2.63
CA ARG A 27 7.21 -16.15 1.25
C ARG A 27 5.73 -16.36 0.92
N GLY A 28 5.08 -17.38 1.46
CA GLY A 28 3.67 -17.68 1.14
C GLY A 28 2.70 -16.61 1.65
N TRP A 29 2.87 -16.20 2.91
CA TRP A 29 2.08 -15.12 3.51
C TRP A 29 2.44 -13.76 2.92
N ALA A 30 3.72 -13.53 2.63
CA ALA A 30 4.19 -12.35 1.93
C ALA A 30 3.51 -12.21 0.56
N LEU A 31 3.52 -13.23 -0.30
CA LEU A 31 2.89 -13.17 -1.64
C LEU A 31 1.39 -12.84 -1.59
N ARG A 32 0.65 -13.44 -0.64
CA ARG A 32 -0.77 -13.15 -0.46
C ARG A 32 -0.99 -11.70 0.01
N HIS A 33 -0.15 -11.23 0.93
CA HIS A 33 -0.20 -9.85 1.41
C HIS A 33 0.15 -8.87 0.27
N TRP A 34 1.19 -9.17 -0.51
CA TRP A 34 1.65 -8.38 -1.65
C TRP A 34 0.55 -8.20 -2.70
N ASN A 35 -0.11 -9.29 -3.12
CA ASN A 35 -1.18 -9.22 -4.11
C ASN A 35 -2.38 -8.37 -3.62
N THR A 36 -2.74 -8.53 -2.34
CA THR A 36 -3.83 -7.75 -1.73
C THR A 36 -3.45 -6.27 -1.63
N TRP A 37 -2.22 -5.99 -1.18
CA TRP A 37 -1.68 -4.65 -1.04
C TRP A 37 -1.55 -3.96 -2.40
N HIS A 38 -1.06 -4.64 -3.43
CA HIS A 38 -0.92 -4.10 -4.79
C HIS A 38 -2.27 -3.72 -5.39
N PHE A 39 -3.30 -4.55 -5.20
CA PHE A 39 -4.67 -4.22 -5.58
C PHE A 39 -5.20 -2.98 -4.84
N TRP A 40 -4.96 -2.88 -3.53
CA TRP A 40 -5.32 -1.71 -2.73
C TRP A 40 -4.57 -0.44 -3.14
N ALA A 41 -3.26 -0.54 -3.38
CA ALA A 41 -2.41 0.58 -3.77
C ALA A 41 -2.83 1.15 -5.14
N THR A 42 -3.08 0.28 -6.12
CA THR A 42 -3.56 0.66 -7.45
C THR A 42 -4.98 1.25 -7.43
N HIS A 43 -5.86 0.80 -6.54
CA HIS A 43 -7.24 1.29 -6.40
C HIS A 43 -7.42 2.39 -5.34
N SER A 44 -6.36 2.84 -4.68
CA SER A 44 -6.39 3.85 -3.61
C SER A 44 -6.81 5.25 -4.09
N ARG A 45 -6.78 5.49 -5.41
CA ARG A 45 -7.01 6.80 -6.07
C ARG A 45 -6.02 7.88 -5.60
N LEU A 46 -4.89 7.46 -5.01
CA LEU A 46 -3.78 8.32 -4.63
C LEU A 46 -2.71 8.22 -5.72
N ALA A 47 -2.60 9.25 -6.56
CA ALA A 47 -1.61 9.32 -7.63
C ALA A 47 -0.19 8.88 -7.20
N PRO A 48 0.40 9.37 -6.08
CA PRO A 48 1.76 8.97 -5.69
C PRO A 48 1.87 7.49 -5.30
N ILE A 49 0.83 6.91 -4.68
CA ILE A 49 0.81 5.49 -4.31
C ILE A 49 0.69 4.61 -5.56
N ILE A 50 -0.14 5.02 -6.52
CA ILE A 50 -0.34 4.29 -7.77
C ILE A 50 0.96 4.28 -8.58
N GLU A 51 1.66 5.41 -8.67
CA GLU A 51 2.97 5.47 -9.32
C GLU A 51 3.99 4.56 -8.62
N ALA A 52 4.08 4.60 -7.29
CA ALA A 52 4.94 3.70 -6.54
C ALA A 52 4.62 2.21 -6.79
N ALA A 53 3.34 1.84 -6.80
CA ALA A 53 2.90 0.47 -7.08
C ALA A 53 3.25 0.02 -8.51
N ARG A 54 3.17 0.92 -9.49
CA ARG A 54 3.56 0.65 -10.88
C ARG A 54 5.06 0.47 -11.05
N THR A 55 5.87 1.23 -10.32
CA THR A 55 7.34 1.09 -10.32
C THR A 55 7.80 -0.23 -9.71
N LEU A 56 7.02 -0.79 -8.78
CA LEU A 56 7.31 -2.06 -8.10
C LEU A 56 6.84 -3.31 -8.87
N THR A 57 6.17 -3.13 -10.02
CA THR A 57 5.72 -4.22 -10.91
C THR A 57 6.75 -4.45 -12.00
#